data_AF-A0A7X0T7Y6-F1
#
_entry.id   AF-A0A7X0T7Y6-F1
#
_cell.length_a   1.000
_cell.length_b   1.000
_cell.length_c   1.000
_cell.angle_alpha   90.00
_cell.angle_beta   90.00
_cell.angle_gamma   90.00
#
_symmetry.space_group_name_H-M   'P 1'
#
loop_
_entity.id
_entity.type
_entity.pdbx_description
1 polymer ?
#
loop_
_entity_poly.entity_id
_entity_poly.type
_entity_poly.pdbx_seq_one_letter_code
_entity_poly.pdbx_strand_id
1 'polypeptide(L)' 'SQDFTATNEQIIELVEEYIYYYNNERIQLKLNKLPPVSYREQFCTA' A
#
# COMPACT_ATOMS: atom_id res chain seq x y z
N SER A 1 0.64 -5.41 32.91
CA SER A 1 1.08 -5.88 31.59
C SER A 1 0.31 -5.10 30.55
N GLN A 2 0.98 -4.49 29.56
CA GLN A 2 0.27 -3.88 28.44
C GLN A 2 -0.40 -4.99 27.64
N ASP A 3 -1.72 -4.88 27.46
CA ASP A 3 -2.49 -5.80 26.63
C ASP A 3 -2.25 -5.41 25.16
N PHE A 4 -1.62 -6.28 24.39
CA PHE A 4 -1.26 -6.05 22.98
C PHE A 4 -2.27 -6.67 22.00
N THR A 5 -3.46 -7.03 22.48
CA THR A 5 -4.47 -7.65 21.61
C THR A 5 -5.15 -6.58 20.75
N ALA A 6 -4.74 -6.50 19.49
CA ALA A 6 -5.48 -5.76 18.48
C ALA A 6 -6.81 -6.50 18.17
N THR A 7 -7.89 -5.74 18.01
CA THR A 7 -9.16 -6.31 17.55
C THR A 7 -9.07 -6.67 16.07
N ASN A 8 -9.97 -7.52 15.60
CA ASN A 8 -10.02 -7.88 14.18
C ASN A 8 -10.24 -6.63 13.31
N GLU A 9 -11.06 -5.68 13.75
CA GLU A 9 -11.32 -4.42 13.05
C GLU A 9 -10.04 -3.60 12.90
N GLN A 10 -9.24 -3.47 13.97
CA GLN A 10 -7.96 -2.75 13.93
C GLN A 10 -6.96 -3.41 12.98
N ILE A 11 -6.95 -4.74 12.93
CA ILE A 11 -6.09 -5.48 12.01
C ILE A 11 -6.53 -5.24 10.55
N ILE A 12 -7.83 -5.26 10.29
CA ILE A 12 -8.39 -5.01 8.95
C ILE A 12 -8.01 -3.60 8.50
N GLU A 13 -8.25 -2.59 9.34
CA GLU A 13 -7.95 -1.18 9.03
C GLU A 13 -6.45 -1.00 8.71
N LEU A 14 -5.57 -1.58 9.54
CA LEU A 14 -4.13 -1.51 9.32
C LEU A 14 -3.71 -2.16 7.98
N VAL A 15 -4.32 -3.29 7.62
CA VAL A 15 -4.04 -3.98 6.36
C VAL A 15 -4.54 -3.17 5.17
N GLU A 16 -5.74 -2.59 5.26
CA GLU A 16 -6.31 -1.74 4.21
C GLU A 16 -5.45 -0.49 3.98
N GLU A 17 -5.02 0.18 5.06
CA GLU A 17 -4.12 1.33 5.00
C GLU A 17 -2.78 0.95 4.34
N TYR A 18 -2.19 -0.18 4.75
CA TYR A 18 -0.95 -0.66 4.14
C TYR A 18 -1.11 -0.97 2.65
N ILE A 19 -2.22 -1.59 2.23
CA ILE A 19 -2.50 -1.88 0.82
C ILE A 19 -2.64 -0.57 0.03
N TYR A 20 -3.31 0.44 0.58
CA TYR A 20 -3.45 1.74 -0.05
C TYR A 20 -2.10 2.42 -0.23
N TYR A 21 -1.32 2.54 0.86
CA TYR A 21 0.02 3.11 0.84
C TYR A 21 0.92 2.39 -0.19
N TYR A 22 0.93 1.05 -0.17
CA TYR A 22 1.77 0.26 -1.07
C TYR A 22 1.45 0.56 -2.53
N ASN A 23 0.17 0.66 -2.90
CA ASN A 23 -0.27 0.82 -4.27
C ASN A 23 -0.18 2.26 -4.80
N ASN A 24 -0.42 3.26 -3.94
CA ASN A 24 -0.63 4.64 -4.37
C ASN A 24 0.46 5.62 -3.94
N GLU A 25 1.20 5.33 -2.86
CA GLU A 25 2.10 6.33 -2.25
C GLU A 25 3.54 5.83 -2.13
N ARG A 26 3.77 4.52 -2.18
CA ARG A 26 5.09 3.92 -2.02
C ARG A 26 6.08 4.45 -3.06
N ILE A 27 7.14 5.11 -2.59
CA ILE A 27 8.26 5.55 -3.43
C ILE A 27 9.10 4.35 -3.86
N GLN A 28 9.12 4.07 -5.16
CA GLN A 28 9.94 3.00 -5.73
C GLN A 28 11.06 3.56 -6.60
N LEU A 29 12.29 3.58 -6.06
CA LEU A 29 13.45 4.14 -6.78
C LEU A 29 13.72 3.45 -8.12
N LYS A 30 13.47 2.15 -8.22
CA LYS A 30 13.65 1.36 -9.47
C LYS A 30 12.53 1.59 -10.50
N LEU A 31 11.42 2.21 -10.12
CA LEU A 31 10.27 2.49 -10.99
C LEU A 31 10.15 4.00 -11.27
N ASN A 32 11.26 4.71 -11.45
CA ASN A 32 11.26 6.16 -11.66
C ASN A 32 10.55 6.95 -10.54
N LYS A 33 10.58 6.44 -9.31
CA LYS A 33 9.88 7.02 -8.14
C LYS A 33 8.35 6.99 -8.25
N LEU A 34 7.79 6.17 -9.14
CA LEU A 34 6.35 6.02 -9.30
C LEU A 34 5.79 4.96 -8.34
N PRO A 35 4.56 5.18 -7.83
CA PRO A 35 3.78 4.14 -7.17
C PRO A 35 3.44 2.99 -8.12
N PRO A 36 3.18 1.76 -7.60
CA PRO A 36 2.82 0.60 -8.40
C PRO A 36 1.71 0.81 -9.41
N VAL A 37 0.62 1.49 -9.04
CA VAL A 37 -0.54 1.70 -9.93
C VAL A 37 -0.12 2.55 -11.12
N SER A 38 0.47 3.72 -10.88
CA SER A 38 0.92 4.64 -11.95
C SER A 38 2.00 4.04 -12.85
N TYR A 39 2.87 3.17 -12.30
CA TYR A 39 3.83 2.45 -13.13
C TYR A 39 3.15 1.46 -14.09
N ARG A 40 2.13 0.71 -13.62
CA ARG A 40 1.39 -0.25 -14.47
C ARG A 40 0.62 0.45 -15.59
N GLU A 41 0.06 1.63 -15.31
CA GLU A 41 -0.67 2.43 -16.31
C GLU A 41 0.18 2.77 -17.54
N GLN A 42 1.50 2.87 -17.41
CA GLN A 42 2.39 3.13 -18.55
C GLN A 42 2.41 1.99 -19.59
N PHE A 43 2.08 0.77 -19.18
CA PHE A 43 2.05 -0.40 -20.04
C PHE A 43 0.64 -0.81 -20.45
N CYS A 44 -0.38 -0.21 -19.81
CA CYS A 44 -1.77 -0.30 -20.22
C CYS A 44 -2.10 0.78 -21.26
N THR A 45 -1.39 0.79 -22.39
CA THR A 45 -1.86 1.47 -23.60
C THR A 45 -2.75 0.51 -24.40
N ALA A 46 -3.90 1.01 -24.87
CA ALA A 46 -4.78 0.33 -25.82
C ALA A 46 -4.13 0.14 -27.19
#